data_AF-A0A9Q0WHN9-F1
#
_entry.id   AF-A0A9Q0WHN9-F1
#
_cell.length_a   1.000
_cell.length_b   1.000
_cell.length_c   1.000
_cell.angle_alpha   90.00
_cell.angle_beta   90.00
_cell.angle_gamma   90.00
#
_symmetry.space_group_name_H-M   'P 1'
#
loop_
_entity.id
_entity.type
_entity.pdbx_description
1 polymer ?
#
loop_
_entity_poly.entity_id
_entity_poly.type
_entity_poly.pdbx_seq_one_letter_code
_entity_poly.pdbx_strand_id
1 'polypeptide(L)'
;MIFDGLQIRKLETLKQRLKFFFESILWKKMYKSVVYKGDELLGQVEIYAQEQQQEEENKNKKKRVIDEIVKEIRISHFSQTSERCPPLAVLHTITSVGVCFKMEESTSSTTKISSSQQESPLHLLHSSCIQENKTAVMHLGGEELHLVAMPSRSNERQYPCFWGFSVAPGLYDSCLVMLNLRCLGIVFDLDETLIVANTMRSFEDRIDALQRKISTEVDPQRIIGMLSEVKRYQDDKNILKQYVENDQVVENGKVIKTQSEVVPALSDNHQPMVRPLIRLQEKNIILTRINPQIRDTSVLVRLRPAWEDLRSYLTARGRKRFEVYVCTMAERDYALEMWRLLDPESNLINSKELLDRIVCVKSGLRKSLFNVFQDGICHPKMALVIDDRLKVWDERDQSRVHVVPAFAPYYAPQAEV
;
A
#
# COMPACT_ATOMS: atom_id res chain seq x y z
N MET A 1 -44.47 21.42 -3.17
CA MET A 1 -43.90 22.02 -4.39
C MET A 1 -42.62 22.85 -4.13
N ILE A 2 -41.71 22.40 -3.26
CA ILE A 2 -40.41 23.10 -3.01
C ILE A 2 -39.21 22.13 -3.12
N PHE A 3 -39.44 20.83 -3.37
CA PHE A 3 -38.37 19.82 -3.43
C PHE A 3 -37.92 19.41 -4.84
N ASP A 4 -38.63 19.78 -5.92
CA ASP A 4 -38.22 19.42 -7.29
C ASP A 4 -37.20 20.38 -7.91
N GLY A 5 -37.18 21.66 -7.50
CA GLY A 5 -36.28 22.67 -8.07
C GLY A 5 -34.81 22.54 -7.65
N LEU A 6 -34.54 21.94 -6.48
CA LEU A 6 -33.18 21.87 -5.91
C LEU A 6 -32.36 20.68 -6.48
N GLN A 7 -33.02 19.57 -6.84
CA GLN A 7 -32.37 18.44 -7.50
C GLN A 7 -32.06 18.75 -8.97
N ILE A 8 -32.97 19.41 -9.68
CA ILE A 8 -32.77 19.79 -11.09
C ILE A 8 -31.60 20.78 -11.22
N ARG A 9 -31.52 21.81 -10.37
CA ARG A 9 -30.38 22.74 -10.37
C ARG A 9 -29.04 22.07 -10.03
N LYS A 10 -29.02 21.05 -9.15
CA LYS A 10 -27.78 20.29 -8.86
C LYS A 10 -27.37 19.42 -10.05
N LEU A 11 -28.31 18.81 -10.76
CA LEU A 11 -28.05 18.06 -11.99
C LEU A 11 -27.63 18.94 -13.17
N GLU A 12 -28.23 20.12 -13.32
CA GLU A 12 -27.80 21.12 -14.31
C GLU A 12 -26.40 21.63 -13.98
N THR A 13 -26.11 21.93 -12.72
CA THR A 13 -24.76 22.36 -12.29
C THR A 13 -23.73 21.24 -12.48
N LEU A 14 -24.11 19.97 -12.25
CA LEU A 14 -23.25 18.82 -12.52
C LEU A 14 -23.04 18.62 -14.03
N LYS A 15 -24.08 18.80 -14.85
CA LYS A 15 -24.00 18.79 -16.32
C LYS A 15 -23.20 19.97 -16.85
N GLN A 16 -23.30 21.16 -16.28
CA GLN A 16 -22.51 22.34 -16.65
C GLN A 16 -21.06 22.17 -16.22
N ARG A 17 -20.79 21.57 -15.04
CA ARG A 17 -19.44 21.23 -14.58
C ARG A 17 -18.84 20.09 -15.40
N LEU A 18 -19.60 19.07 -15.78
CA LEU A 18 -19.18 18.02 -16.73
C LEU A 18 -18.98 18.59 -18.12
N LYS A 19 -19.85 19.49 -18.60
CA LYS A 19 -19.71 20.19 -19.88
C LYS A 19 -18.48 21.11 -19.87
N PHE A 20 -18.19 21.84 -18.79
CA PHE A 20 -16.93 22.56 -18.61
C PHE A 20 -15.72 21.62 -18.46
N PHE A 21 -15.87 20.45 -17.82
CA PHE A 21 -14.80 19.46 -17.70
C PHE A 21 -14.48 18.81 -19.05
N PHE A 22 -15.47 18.67 -19.94
CA PHE A 22 -15.29 18.15 -21.30
C PHE A 22 -14.95 19.24 -22.34
N GLU A 23 -15.44 20.49 -22.20
CA GLU A 23 -15.17 21.62 -23.10
C GLU A 23 -13.90 22.43 -22.72
N SER A 24 -13.37 22.30 -21.50
CA SER A 24 -12.09 22.94 -21.12
C SER A 24 -10.84 22.10 -21.43
N ILE A 25 -10.98 20.93 -22.05
CA ILE A 25 -9.86 20.15 -22.60
C ILE A 25 -9.49 20.74 -23.98
N LEU A 26 -9.02 21.99 -23.98
CA LEU A 26 -8.36 22.56 -25.16
C LEU A 26 -6.95 21.98 -25.23
N TRP A 27 -6.76 21.01 -26.13
CA TRP A 27 -5.45 20.54 -26.56
C TRP A 27 -4.79 21.67 -27.37
N LYS A 28 -3.92 22.46 -26.74
CA LYS A 28 -3.43 23.73 -27.30
C LYS A 28 -2.17 23.61 -28.15
N LYS A 29 -1.41 22.52 -28.00
CA LYS A 29 -0.16 22.30 -28.74
C LYS A 29 -0.16 20.95 -29.41
N MET A 30 0.05 20.98 -30.72
CA MET A 30 0.22 19.83 -31.59
C MET A 30 1.69 19.72 -32.00
N TYR A 31 2.26 18.54 -31.82
CA TYR A 31 3.60 18.18 -32.29
C TYR A 31 3.51 17.02 -33.27
N LYS A 32 4.50 16.89 -34.14
CA LYS A 32 4.64 15.70 -35.00
C LYS A 32 5.68 14.78 -34.40
N SER A 33 5.43 13.48 -34.50
CA SER A 33 6.39 12.44 -34.11
C SER A 33 6.22 11.20 -34.99
N VAL A 34 7.02 10.18 -34.72
CA VAL A 34 7.07 8.92 -35.43
C VAL A 34 7.04 7.79 -34.41
N VAL A 35 6.26 6.75 -34.69
CA VAL A 35 6.13 5.56 -33.82
C VAL A 35 6.87 4.38 -34.44
N TYR A 36 7.69 3.72 -33.62
CA TYR A 36 8.39 2.48 -33.92
C TYR A 36 7.96 1.37 -32.96
N LYS A 37 8.08 0.11 -33.39
CA LYS A 37 8.07 -1.07 -32.52
C LYS A 37 9.39 -1.81 -32.73
N GLY A 38 10.25 -1.82 -31.71
CA GLY A 38 11.65 -2.17 -31.94
C GLY A 38 12.25 -1.22 -32.99
N ASP A 39 12.73 -1.77 -34.11
CA ASP A 39 13.26 -1.00 -35.25
C ASP A 39 12.25 -0.79 -36.39
N GLU A 40 11.06 -1.39 -36.29
CA GLU A 40 10.03 -1.31 -37.32
C GLU A 40 9.25 0.00 -37.23
N LEU A 41 9.25 0.78 -38.32
CA LEU A 41 8.47 2.01 -38.44
C LEU A 41 6.97 1.69 -38.58
N LEU A 42 6.16 2.15 -37.63
CA LEU A 42 4.71 1.94 -37.68
C LEU A 42 3.97 3.08 -38.38
N GLY A 43 4.45 4.33 -38.24
CA GLY A 43 3.86 5.49 -38.94
C GLY A 43 4.11 6.84 -38.26
N GLN A 44 3.61 7.89 -38.90
CA GLN A 44 3.67 9.28 -38.39
C GLN A 44 2.43 9.62 -37.57
N VAL A 45 2.64 10.33 -36.47
CA VAL A 45 1.58 10.68 -35.52
C VAL A 45 1.62 12.16 -35.14
N GLU A 46 0.45 12.65 -34.76
CA GLU A 46 0.26 13.97 -34.16
C GLU A 46 0.02 13.81 -32.65
N ILE A 47 0.80 14.54 -31.87
CA ILE A 47 0.77 14.52 -30.40
C ILE A 47 0.14 15.80 -29.91
N TYR A 48 -0.95 15.65 -29.18
CA TYR A 48 -1.73 16.72 -28.60
C TYR A 48 -1.50 16.76 -27.09
N ALA A 49 -0.88 17.83 -26.60
CA ALA A 49 -0.58 18.02 -25.18
C ALA A 49 -1.47 19.10 -24.55
N GLN A 50 -1.85 18.91 -23.28
CA GLN A 50 -2.70 19.87 -22.58
C GLN A 50 -1.86 20.88 -21.79
N GLU A 51 -2.19 22.17 -21.89
CA GLU A 51 -1.70 23.21 -21.00
C GLU A 51 -2.71 23.41 -19.86
N GLN A 52 -2.49 22.79 -18.71
CA GLN A 52 -3.28 23.03 -17.50
C GLN A 52 -2.49 23.85 -16.47
N GLN A 53 -3.20 24.61 -15.63
CA GLN A 53 -2.70 25.14 -14.36
C GLN A 53 -2.58 23.97 -13.37
N GLN A 54 -1.42 23.33 -13.35
CA GLN A 54 -1.08 22.27 -12.39
C GLN A 54 0.07 22.75 -11.50
N GLU A 55 0.28 22.05 -10.38
CA GLU A 55 1.49 22.18 -9.57
C GLU A 55 2.75 22.11 -10.45
N GLU A 56 3.77 22.91 -10.12
CA GLU A 56 4.95 23.09 -10.97
C GLU A 56 5.68 21.77 -11.26
N GLU A 57 5.74 20.86 -10.29
CA GLU A 57 6.36 19.54 -10.43
C GLU A 57 5.66 18.70 -11.52
N ASN A 58 4.33 18.63 -11.47
CA ASN A 58 3.50 17.92 -12.45
C ASN A 58 3.63 18.50 -13.86
N LYS A 59 3.74 19.83 -13.96
CA LYS A 59 4.00 20.53 -15.22
C LYS A 59 5.37 20.19 -15.80
N ASN A 60 6.41 20.16 -14.97
CA ASN A 60 7.76 19.81 -15.37
C ASN A 60 7.84 18.35 -15.84
N LYS A 61 7.18 17.43 -15.14
CA LYS A 61 7.11 16.02 -15.51
C LYS A 61 6.43 15.82 -16.88
N LYS A 62 5.26 16.43 -17.10
CA LYS A 62 4.60 16.39 -18.43
C LYS A 62 5.47 16.99 -19.53
N LYS A 63 6.14 18.11 -19.27
CA LYS A 63 7.03 18.73 -20.26
C LYS A 63 8.15 17.78 -20.68
N ARG A 64 8.84 17.12 -19.73
CA ARG A 64 9.87 16.12 -20.01
C ARG A 64 9.34 14.97 -20.87
N VAL A 65 8.14 14.48 -20.57
CA VAL A 65 7.48 13.45 -21.39
C VAL A 65 7.28 13.94 -22.82
N ILE A 66 6.75 15.15 -23.01
CA ILE A 66 6.55 15.73 -24.35
C ILE A 66 7.89 15.89 -25.10
N ASP A 67 8.91 16.46 -24.45
CA ASP A 67 10.21 16.73 -25.08
C ASP A 67 10.88 15.44 -25.62
N GLU A 68 10.67 14.30 -24.96
CA GLU A 68 11.19 13.02 -25.41
C GLU A 68 10.33 12.37 -26.52
N ILE A 69 9.00 12.32 -26.35
CA ILE A 69 8.12 11.67 -27.35
C ILE A 69 8.05 12.45 -28.67
N VAL A 70 8.40 13.73 -28.69
CA VAL A 70 8.49 14.54 -29.91
C VAL A 70 9.69 14.13 -30.78
N LYS A 71 10.73 13.53 -30.19
CA LYS A 71 11.86 12.99 -30.97
C LYS A 71 11.41 11.74 -31.72
N GLU A 72 10.94 10.75 -30.99
CA GLU A 72 10.34 9.51 -31.49
C GLU A 72 9.62 8.79 -30.34
N ILE A 73 8.70 7.90 -30.69
CA ILE A 73 8.08 6.96 -29.77
C ILE A 73 8.53 5.57 -30.16
N ARG A 74 9.22 4.87 -29.26
CA ARG A 74 9.72 3.51 -29.51
C ARG A 74 9.08 2.53 -28.55
N ILE A 75 8.12 1.76 -29.06
CA ILE A 75 7.43 0.72 -28.32
C ILE A 75 8.42 -0.42 -28.10
N SER A 76 8.63 -0.73 -26.83
CA SER A 76 9.53 -1.79 -26.37
C SER A 76 8.81 -3.11 -26.19
N HIS A 77 7.61 -3.09 -25.60
CA HIS A 77 6.81 -4.27 -25.33
C HIS A 77 5.32 -3.90 -25.18
N PHE A 78 4.48 -4.91 -25.00
CA PHE A 78 3.10 -4.72 -24.57
C PHE A 78 2.97 -5.04 -23.09
N SER A 79 2.12 -4.30 -22.38
CA SER A 79 1.78 -4.64 -20.99
C SER A 79 1.05 -5.98 -20.90
N GLN A 80 0.93 -6.52 -19.69
CA GLN A 80 0.07 -7.67 -19.45
C GLN A 80 -1.39 -7.37 -19.84
N THR A 81 -2.08 -8.39 -20.34
CA THR A 81 -3.51 -8.32 -20.66
C THR A 81 -4.33 -8.21 -19.39
N SER A 82 -5.27 -7.27 -19.38
CA SER A 82 -6.23 -7.18 -18.30
C SER A 82 -7.45 -8.09 -18.49
N GLU A 83 -7.75 -8.89 -17.48
CA GLU A 83 -8.91 -9.78 -17.45
C GLU A 83 -10.17 -9.12 -16.87
N ARG A 84 -10.01 -8.07 -16.05
CA ARG A 84 -11.12 -7.46 -15.29
C ARG A 84 -11.27 -5.96 -15.51
N CYS A 85 -10.17 -5.21 -15.58
CA CYS A 85 -10.20 -3.76 -15.52
C CYS A 85 -9.55 -3.17 -16.78
N PRO A 86 -10.27 -2.40 -17.63
CA PRO A 86 -9.67 -1.80 -18.81
C PRO A 86 -8.38 -1.04 -18.46
N PRO A 87 -7.32 -1.10 -19.29
CA PRO A 87 -6.05 -0.43 -18.99
C PRO A 87 -6.22 1.06 -18.64
N LEU A 88 -7.17 1.71 -19.29
CA LEU A 88 -7.55 3.09 -19.00
C LEU A 88 -7.94 3.31 -17.53
N ALA A 89 -8.77 2.42 -16.97
CA ALA A 89 -9.23 2.52 -15.58
C ALA A 89 -8.06 2.33 -14.61
N VAL A 90 -7.21 1.33 -14.85
CA VAL A 90 -6.02 1.06 -14.04
C VAL A 90 -5.09 2.28 -14.04
N LEU A 91 -4.75 2.80 -15.23
CA LEU A 91 -3.84 3.93 -15.38
C LEU A 91 -4.39 5.22 -14.75
N HIS A 92 -5.69 5.49 -14.86
CA HIS A 92 -6.31 6.61 -14.14
C HIS A 92 -6.24 6.47 -12.62
N THR A 93 -6.31 5.24 -12.12
CA THR A 93 -6.14 4.97 -10.69
C THR A 93 -4.71 5.22 -10.23
N ILE A 94 -3.70 4.81 -11.00
CA ILE A 94 -2.29 4.83 -10.51
C ILE A 94 -1.48 6.04 -10.97
N THR A 95 -1.95 6.81 -11.95
CA THR A 95 -1.25 8.01 -12.41
C THR A 95 -1.31 9.15 -11.37
N SER A 96 -0.20 9.89 -11.26
CA SER A 96 -0.14 11.14 -10.50
C SER A 96 -0.59 12.36 -11.31
N VAL A 97 -0.39 12.35 -12.63
CA VAL A 97 -0.58 13.54 -13.50
C VAL A 97 -1.77 13.44 -14.46
N GLY A 98 -2.42 12.27 -14.50
CA GLY A 98 -3.50 11.98 -15.44
C GLY A 98 -2.97 11.62 -16.83
N VAL A 99 -3.75 11.97 -17.85
CA VAL A 99 -3.34 11.85 -19.26
C VAL A 99 -2.26 12.89 -19.55
N CYS A 100 -1.12 12.44 -20.09
CA CYS A 100 0.00 13.28 -20.50
C CYS A 100 -0.28 13.95 -21.86
N PHE A 101 -0.72 13.15 -22.83
CA PHE A 101 -1.01 13.58 -24.19
C PHE A 101 -2.01 12.63 -24.85
N LYS A 102 -2.57 13.09 -25.97
CA LYS A 102 -3.31 12.27 -26.93
C LYS A 102 -2.46 12.13 -28.20
N MET A 103 -2.46 10.96 -28.79
CA MET A 103 -1.73 10.64 -30.03
C MET A 103 -2.70 10.14 -31.07
N GLU A 104 -2.64 10.70 -32.27
CA GLU A 104 -3.48 10.33 -33.40
C GLU A 104 -2.62 10.08 -34.64
N GLU A 105 -3.06 9.19 -35.52
CA GLU A 105 -2.42 9.02 -36.84
C GLU A 105 -2.49 10.33 -37.65
N SER A 106 -1.38 10.74 -38.26
CA SER A 106 -1.36 12.02 -38.99
C SER A 106 -2.23 11.96 -40.25
N THR A 107 -3.02 13.01 -40.47
CA THR A 107 -3.90 13.13 -41.65
C THR A 107 -3.14 13.27 -42.96
N SER A 108 -1.88 13.72 -42.92
CA SER A 108 -0.98 13.79 -44.07
C SER A 108 -0.59 12.42 -44.64
N SER A 109 -0.75 11.34 -43.87
CA SER A 109 -0.49 9.95 -44.29
C SER A 109 -1.68 9.31 -45.01
N THR A 110 -2.90 9.77 -44.71
CA THR A 110 -4.15 9.17 -45.18
C THR A 110 -4.47 9.46 -46.65
N THR A 111 -3.77 10.42 -47.28
CA THR A 111 -3.99 10.81 -48.68
C THR A 111 -3.34 9.87 -49.72
N LYS A 112 -2.63 8.80 -49.30
CA LYS A 112 -1.96 7.86 -50.21
C LYS A 112 -2.46 6.41 -50.18
N ILE A 113 -3.45 6.06 -49.35
CA ILE A 113 -4.02 4.71 -49.35
C ILE A 113 -5.26 4.70 -50.26
N SER A 114 -4.99 4.68 -51.57
CA SER A 114 -5.96 4.28 -52.57
C SER A 114 -6.28 2.79 -52.41
N SER A 115 -7.51 2.47 -52.02
CA SER A 115 -8.26 1.27 -52.46
C SER A 115 -7.59 -0.13 -52.37
N SER A 116 -6.64 -0.36 -51.48
CA SER A 116 -6.18 -1.71 -51.11
C SER A 116 -6.34 -1.91 -49.61
N GLN A 117 -7.04 -2.98 -49.22
CA GLN A 117 -7.50 -3.35 -47.87
C GLN A 117 -6.38 -3.65 -46.84
N GLN A 118 -5.19 -3.06 -46.96
CA GLN A 118 -4.14 -3.24 -45.95
C GLN A 118 -4.30 -2.20 -44.85
N GLU A 119 -4.67 -2.66 -43.65
CA GLU A 119 -4.67 -1.85 -42.44
C GLU A 119 -3.26 -1.30 -42.17
N SER A 120 -3.15 -0.03 -41.76
CA SER A 120 -1.84 0.54 -41.44
C SER A 120 -1.22 -0.18 -40.23
N PRO A 121 0.12 -0.28 -40.12
CA PRO A 121 0.75 -0.91 -38.95
C PRO A 121 0.34 -0.24 -37.62
N LEU A 122 0.06 1.07 -37.62
CA LEU A 122 -0.53 1.78 -36.48
C LEU A 122 -1.96 1.32 -36.16
N HIS A 123 -2.78 1.03 -37.18
CA HIS A 123 -4.12 0.47 -37.00
C HIS A 123 -4.09 -0.94 -36.42
N LEU A 124 -3.15 -1.78 -36.87
CA LEU A 124 -2.93 -3.12 -36.32
C LEU A 124 -2.50 -3.06 -34.85
N LEU A 125 -1.57 -2.16 -34.51
CA LEU A 125 -1.16 -1.90 -33.13
C LEU A 125 -2.37 -1.48 -32.26
N HIS A 126 -3.15 -0.52 -32.73
CA HIS A 126 -4.32 0.01 -32.02
C HIS A 126 -5.37 -1.07 -31.79
N SER A 127 -5.72 -1.80 -32.84
CA SER A 127 -6.72 -2.87 -32.80
C SER A 127 -6.29 -4.00 -31.85
N SER A 128 -5.02 -4.42 -31.88
CA SER A 128 -4.50 -5.43 -30.95
C SER A 128 -4.55 -4.95 -29.49
N CYS A 129 -4.20 -3.69 -29.21
CA CYS A 129 -4.32 -3.14 -27.85
C CYS A 129 -5.77 -3.14 -27.33
N ILE A 130 -6.75 -2.80 -28.17
CA ILE A 130 -8.17 -2.85 -27.80
C ILE A 130 -8.64 -4.29 -27.58
N GLN A 131 -8.39 -5.18 -28.56
CA GLN A 131 -8.89 -6.55 -28.53
C GLN A 131 -8.33 -7.35 -27.35
N GLU A 132 -7.07 -7.13 -27.00
CA GLU A 132 -6.37 -7.88 -25.96
C GLU A 132 -6.27 -7.12 -24.63
N ASN A 133 -7.00 -6.00 -24.45
CA ASN A 133 -7.00 -5.19 -23.24
C ASN A 133 -5.58 -4.91 -22.69
N LYS A 134 -4.68 -4.50 -23.57
CA LYS A 134 -3.27 -4.22 -23.26
C LYS A 134 -2.89 -2.81 -23.70
N THR A 135 -1.69 -2.39 -23.30
CA THR A 135 -1.11 -1.10 -23.70
C THR A 135 0.20 -1.34 -24.44
N ALA A 136 0.56 -0.42 -25.33
CA ALA A 136 1.91 -0.39 -25.90
C ALA A 136 2.81 0.44 -25.00
N VAL A 137 3.98 -0.08 -24.64
CA VAL A 137 4.83 0.49 -23.58
C VAL A 137 6.18 0.95 -24.13
N MET A 138 6.56 2.18 -23.79
CA MET A 138 7.86 2.78 -24.06
C MET A 138 8.56 3.12 -22.75
N HIS A 139 9.85 2.78 -22.63
CA HIS A 139 10.66 3.20 -21.49
C HIS A 139 11.10 4.66 -21.66
N LEU A 140 10.98 5.44 -20.59
CA LEU A 140 11.23 6.87 -20.59
C LEU A 140 11.98 7.32 -19.34
N GLY A 141 13.31 7.32 -19.39
CA GLY A 141 14.14 8.00 -18.38
C GLY A 141 13.84 7.65 -16.92
N GLY A 142 13.60 6.36 -16.63
CA GLY A 142 13.22 5.86 -15.30
C GLY A 142 11.71 5.75 -15.06
N GLU A 143 10.88 6.01 -16.07
CA GLU A 143 9.43 5.80 -16.08
C GLU A 143 9.01 4.89 -17.24
N GLU A 144 7.75 4.45 -17.21
CA GLU A 144 7.08 3.77 -18.30
C GLU A 144 5.96 4.64 -18.86
N LEU A 145 5.99 4.82 -20.19
CA LEU A 145 4.94 5.46 -20.95
C LEU A 145 4.03 4.39 -21.54
N HIS A 146 2.78 4.37 -21.07
CA HIS A 146 1.73 3.50 -21.58
C HIS A 146 0.85 4.24 -22.60
N LEU A 147 0.75 3.68 -23.80
CA LEU A 147 -0.18 4.12 -24.84
C LEU A 147 -1.44 3.26 -24.77
N VAL A 148 -2.52 3.86 -24.26
CA VAL A 148 -3.84 3.21 -24.16
C VAL A 148 -4.61 3.47 -25.43
N ALA A 149 -4.96 2.43 -26.17
CA ALA A 149 -5.80 2.56 -27.35
C ALA A 149 -7.23 2.97 -26.96
N MET A 150 -7.73 4.02 -27.62
CA MET A 150 -9.05 4.59 -27.36
C MET A 150 -9.95 4.40 -28.57
N PRO A 151 -11.23 4.02 -28.40
CA PRO A 151 -12.18 3.97 -29.50
C PRO A 151 -12.46 5.39 -30.02
N SER A 152 -12.47 5.56 -31.34
CA SER A 152 -12.91 6.82 -31.97
C SER A 152 -14.39 7.06 -31.66
N ARG A 153 -14.76 8.29 -31.27
CA ARG A 153 -16.16 8.69 -31.02
C ARG A 153 -16.93 9.04 -32.29
N SER A 154 -16.26 9.12 -33.44
CA SER A 154 -16.86 9.50 -34.72
C SER A 154 -17.17 8.25 -35.55
N ASN A 155 -18.46 8.05 -35.86
CA ASN A 155 -18.96 6.95 -36.69
C ASN A 155 -18.48 6.99 -38.15
N GLU A 156 -17.75 8.02 -38.57
CA GLU A 156 -17.41 8.23 -39.98
C GLU A 156 -15.98 7.81 -40.34
N ARG A 157 -15.04 7.78 -39.38
CA ARG A 157 -13.66 7.27 -39.60
C ARG A 157 -13.06 6.65 -38.34
N GLN A 158 -12.76 5.36 -38.43
CA GLN A 158 -11.98 4.62 -37.43
C GLN A 158 -10.50 4.89 -37.68
N TYR A 159 -9.92 5.84 -36.96
CA TYR A 159 -8.48 6.11 -37.00
C TYR A 159 -7.83 5.74 -35.65
N PRO A 160 -6.54 5.33 -35.65
CA PRO A 160 -5.82 5.02 -34.43
C PRO A 160 -5.71 6.24 -33.51
N CYS A 161 -6.21 6.12 -32.28
CA CYS A 161 -6.11 7.13 -31.24
C CYS A 161 -5.62 6.49 -29.94
N PHE A 162 -4.61 7.08 -29.32
CA PHE A 162 -4.06 6.64 -28.05
C PHE A 162 -4.01 7.76 -27.03
N TRP A 163 -4.17 7.42 -25.75
CA TRP A 163 -3.89 8.31 -24.63
C TRP A 163 -2.61 7.85 -23.93
N GLY A 164 -1.67 8.78 -23.75
CA GLY A 164 -0.38 8.52 -23.10
C GLY A 164 -0.44 8.76 -21.60
N PHE A 165 0.04 7.80 -20.82
CA PHE A 165 0.17 7.88 -19.36
C PHE A 165 1.60 7.57 -18.93
N SER A 166 2.19 8.39 -18.06
CA SER A 166 3.51 8.14 -17.47
C SER A 166 3.36 7.61 -16.05
N VAL A 167 3.94 6.45 -15.76
CA VAL A 167 3.93 5.79 -14.45
C VAL A 167 5.31 5.26 -14.08
N ALA A 168 5.52 4.91 -12.82
CA ALA A 168 6.77 4.26 -12.41
C ALA A 168 6.90 2.87 -13.07
N PRO A 169 8.11 2.39 -13.37
CA PRO A 169 8.31 1.11 -14.04
C PRO A 169 7.69 -0.04 -13.27
N GLY A 170 6.99 -0.95 -13.96
CA GLY A 170 6.35 -2.14 -13.38
C GLY A 170 5.11 -1.87 -12.52
N LEU A 171 4.76 -0.60 -12.26
CA LEU A 171 3.63 -0.24 -11.40
C LEU A 171 2.29 -0.65 -12.00
N TYR A 172 2.14 -0.52 -13.32
CA TYR A 172 0.93 -0.93 -14.03
C TYR A 172 0.66 -2.42 -13.84
N ASP A 173 1.66 -3.26 -14.12
CA ASP A 173 1.55 -4.71 -14.03
C ASP A 173 1.29 -5.15 -12.58
N SER A 174 2.03 -4.60 -11.61
CA SER A 174 1.85 -4.90 -10.19
C SER A 174 0.43 -4.58 -9.71
N CYS A 175 -0.08 -3.40 -10.07
CA CYS A 175 -1.45 -3.00 -9.73
C CYS A 175 -2.50 -3.82 -10.49
N LEU A 176 -2.25 -4.18 -11.74
CA LEU A 176 -3.16 -5.01 -12.53
C LEU A 176 -3.32 -6.40 -11.93
N VAL A 177 -2.22 -7.04 -11.50
CA VAL A 177 -2.26 -8.35 -10.82
C VAL A 177 -3.11 -8.26 -9.56
N MET A 178 -2.92 -7.24 -8.73
CA MET A 178 -3.71 -7.01 -7.53
C MET A 178 -5.21 -6.86 -7.85
N LEU A 179 -5.58 -6.06 -8.85
CA LEU A 179 -6.97 -5.88 -9.27
C LEU A 179 -7.59 -7.17 -9.83
N ASN A 180 -6.83 -7.94 -10.62
CA ASN A 180 -7.26 -9.24 -11.13
C ASN A 180 -7.52 -10.25 -10.00
N LEU A 181 -6.74 -10.18 -8.93
CA LEU A 181 -6.92 -10.98 -7.72
C LEU A 181 -8.02 -10.44 -6.79
N ARG A 182 -8.55 -9.23 -7.05
CA ARG A 182 -9.43 -8.47 -6.13
C ARG A 182 -8.77 -8.26 -4.77
N CYS A 183 -7.48 -7.96 -4.82
CA CYS A 183 -6.59 -7.80 -3.69
C CYS A 183 -6.13 -6.34 -3.62
N LEU A 184 -6.05 -5.80 -2.41
CA LEU A 184 -5.51 -4.46 -2.14
C LEU A 184 -4.34 -4.59 -1.16
N GLY A 185 -3.52 -3.54 -1.04
CA GLY A 185 -2.50 -3.49 0.00
C GLY A 185 -3.14 -3.20 1.36
N ILE A 186 -2.69 -3.86 2.42
CA ILE A 186 -2.96 -3.44 3.80
C ILE A 186 -1.63 -3.25 4.53
N VAL A 187 -1.47 -2.10 5.18
CA VAL A 187 -0.28 -1.77 5.94
C VAL A 187 -0.65 -1.65 7.42
N PHE A 188 0.00 -2.43 8.26
CA PHE A 188 -0.20 -2.40 9.71
C PHE A 188 0.93 -1.64 10.41
N ASP A 189 0.60 -0.83 11.41
CA ASP A 189 1.51 -0.61 12.53
C ASP A 189 1.45 -1.80 13.50
N LEU A 190 2.46 -1.90 14.38
CA LEU A 190 2.58 -2.96 15.38
C LEU A 190 2.17 -2.48 16.77
N ASP A 191 3.05 -1.70 17.41
CA ASP A 191 2.87 -1.26 18.80
C ASP A 191 1.67 -0.36 18.96
N GLU A 192 0.89 -0.60 20.01
CA GLU A 192 -0.35 0.11 20.33
C GLU A 192 -1.42 0.01 19.22
N THR A 193 -1.17 -0.74 18.14
CA THR A 193 -2.13 -1.00 17.07
C THR A 193 -2.59 -2.47 17.08
N LEU A 194 -1.66 -3.41 16.97
CA LEU A 194 -1.91 -4.86 16.98
C LEU A 194 -1.43 -5.53 18.26
N ILE A 195 -0.41 -4.97 18.92
CA ILE A 195 0.23 -5.56 20.09
C ILE A 195 0.68 -4.48 21.07
N VAL A 196 0.90 -4.89 22.32
CA VAL A 196 1.68 -4.12 23.30
C VAL A 196 2.72 -5.05 23.89
N ALA A 197 4.00 -4.69 23.75
CA ALA A 197 5.09 -5.42 24.39
C ALA A 197 5.68 -4.64 25.56
N ASN A 198 6.12 -5.37 26.58
CA ASN A 198 6.83 -4.79 27.71
C ASN A 198 8.05 -5.63 28.09
N THR A 199 9.16 -4.94 28.38
CA THR A 199 10.33 -5.50 29.07
C THR A 199 10.14 -5.36 30.59
N MET A 200 11.01 -6.00 31.38
CA MET A 200 11.04 -5.78 32.83
C MET A 200 11.17 -4.30 33.18
N ARG A 201 12.04 -3.59 32.46
CA ARG A 201 12.27 -2.15 32.64
C ARG A 201 11.05 -1.32 32.25
N SER A 202 10.40 -1.60 31.12
CA SER A 202 9.23 -0.81 30.73
C SER A 202 8.04 -1.02 31.66
N PHE A 203 7.91 -2.22 32.26
CA PHE A 203 6.94 -2.43 33.34
C PHE A 203 7.25 -1.58 34.58
N GLU A 204 8.51 -1.56 35.02
CA GLU A 204 8.97 -0.74 36.15
C GLU A 204 8.69 0.74 35.92
N ASP A 205 9.12 1.27 34.77
CA ASP A 205 8.94 2.67 34.41
C ASP A 205 7.44 3.07 34.39
N ARG A 206 6.57 2.20 33.86
CA ARG A 206 5.11 2.43 33.79
C ARG A 206 4.47 2.38 35.18
N ILE A 207 4.84 1.40 36.02
CA ILE A 207 4.35 1.28 37.40
C ILE A 207 4.77 2.51 38.21
N ASP A 208 6.03 2.91 38.14
CA ASP A 208 6.56 4.06 38.88
C ASP A 208 5.93 5.38 38.42
N ALA A 209 5.68 5.52 37.11
CA ALA A 209 4.95 6.67 36.57
C ALA A 209 3.51 6.74 37.09
N LEU A 210 2.79 5.61 37.14
CA LEU A 210 1.44 5.55 37.69
C LEU A 210 1.42 5.81 39.19
N GLN A 211 2.35 5.24 39.96
CA GLN A 211 2.45 5.48 41.40
C GLN A 211 2.69 6.95 41.72
N ARG A 212 3.56 7.63 40.95
CA ARG A 212 3.75 9.08 41.06
C ARG A 212 2.45 9.85 40.78
N LYS A 213 1.71 9.49 39.73
CA LYS A 213 0.40 10.10 39.44
C LYS A 213 -0.61 9.87 40.57
N ILE A 214 -0.65 8.66 41.15
CA ILE A 214 -1.55 8.31 42.27
C ILE A 214 -1.28 9.23 43.46
N SER A 215 0.00 9.51 43.78
CA SER A 215 0.38 10.34 44.92
C SER A 215 -0.13 11.79 44.85
N THR A 216 -0.46 12.28 43.65
CA THR A 216 -0.93 13.64 43.39
C THR A 216 -2.41 13.72 42.99
N GLU A 217 -3.07 12.59 42.74
CA GLU A 217 -4.48 12.55 42.35
C GLU A 217 -5.37 12.70 43.58
N VAL A 218 -6.48 13.43 43.43
CA VAL A 218 -7.42 13.73 44.51
C VAL A 218 -8.75 13.02 44.33
N ASP A 219 -9.11 12.66 43.09
CA ASP A 219 -10.35 11.94 42.80
C ASP A 219 -10.25 10.46 43.21
N PRO A 220 -11.03 10.00 44.21
CA PRO A 220 -10.97 8.63 44.69
C PRO A 220 -11.26 7.59 43.59
N GLN A 221 -12.13 7.90 42.62
CA GLN A 221 -12.47 6.96 41.55
C GLN A 221 -11.31 6.78 40.58
N ARG A 222 -10.61 7.87 40.25
CA ARG A 222 -9.39 7.80 39.42
C ARG A 222 -8.26 7.07 40.11
N ILE A 223 -8.09 7.29 41.41
CA ILE A 223 -7.11 6.55 42.23
C ILE A 223 -7.38 5.05 42.17
N ILE A 224 -8.63 4.62 42.38
CA ILE A 224 -9.01 3.19 42.29
C ILE A 224 -8.72 2.63 40.90
N GLY A 225 -9.07 3.37 39.84
CA GLY A 225 -8.76 3.00 38.46
C GLY A 225 -7.27 2.78 38.24
N MET A 226 -6.44 3.74 38.64
CA MET A 226 -4.98 3.69 38.52
C MET A 226 -4.35 2.59 39.37
N LEU A 227 -4.83 2.33 40.58
CA LEU A 227 -4.39 1.20 41.40
C LEU A 227 -4.69 -0.14 40.72
N SER A 228 -5.86 -0.26 40.09
CA SER A 228 -6.21 -1.47 39.33
C SER A 228 -5.29 -1.67 38.11
N GLU A 229 -4.90 -0.59 37.46
CA GLU A 229 -3.94 -0.60 36.34
C GLU A 229 -2.55 -1.02 36.81
N VAL A 230 -2.05 -0.45 37.91
CA VAL A 230 -0.78 -0.86 38.54
C VAL A 230 -0.79 -2.34 38.86
N LYS A 231 -1.89 -2.86 39.41
CA LYS A 231 -2.03 -4.30 39.70
C LYS A 231 -1.89 -5.14 38.43
N ARG A 232 -2.56 -4.78 37.33
CA ARG A 232 -2.45 -5.50 36.05
C ARG A 232 -1.01 -5.50 35.51
N TYR A 233 -0.31 -4.37 35.61
CA TYR A 233 1.10 -4.30 35.25
C TYR A 233 1.98 -5.18 36.15
N GLN A 234 1.74 -5.20 37.46
CA GLN A 234 2.48 -6.05 38.40
C GLN A 234 2.26 -7.54 38.13
N ASP A 235 1.02 -7.94 37.87
CA ASP A 235 0.66 -9.32 37.57
C ASP A 235 1.42 -9.82 36.33
N ASP A 236 1.42 -9.05 35.24
CA ASP A 236 2.15 -9.39 34.02
C ASP A 236 3.68 -9.29 34.18
N LYS A 237 4.18 -8.30 34.93
CA LYS A 237 5.61 -8.20 35.27
C LYS A 237 6.09 -9.45 36.00
N ASN A 238 5.29 -9.99 36.92
CA ASN A 238 5.61 -11.21 37.67
C ASN A 238 5.65 -12.44 36.74
N ILE A 239 4.79 -12.50 35.72
CA ILE A 239 4.83 -13.54 34.69
C ILE A 239 6.14 -13.44 33.90
N LEU A 240 6.51 -12.23 33.43
CA LEU A 240 7.75 -12.01 32.70
C LEU A 240 8.97 -12.37 33.54
N LYS A 241 8.98 -12.01 34.82
CA LYS A 241 10.06 -12.33 35.76
C LYS A 241 10.30 -13.84 35.86
N GLN A 242 9.22 -14.63 36.01
CA GLN A 242 9.33 -16.10 36.05
C GLN A 242 10.00 -16.66 34.78
N TYR A 243 9.61 -16.15 33.61
CA TYR A 243 10.19 -16.56 32.33
C TYR A 243 11.66 -16.18 32.20
N VAL A 244 12.03 -14.96 32.59
CA VAL A 244 13.43 -14.48 32.56
C VAL A 244 14.34 -15.33 33.45
N GLU A 245 13.87 -15.65 34.67
CA GLU A 245 14.66 -16.39 35.65
C GLU A 245 14.76 -17.88 35.30
N ASN A 246 13.65 -18.49 34.88
CA ASN A 246 13.51 -19.95 34.88
C ASN A 246 13.13 -20.58 33.54
N ASP A 247 12.98 -19.81 32.46
CA ASP A 247 12.48 -20.32 31.17
C ASP A 247 11.11 -21.03 31.28
N GLN A 248 10.31 -20.66 32.28
CA GLN A 248 9.00 -21.24 32.56
C GLN A 248 8.11 -20.23 33.30
N VAL A 249 6.80 -20.47 33.28
CA VAL A 249 5.82 -19.72 34.06
C VAL A 249 4.83 -20.67 34.74
N VAL A 250 4.26 -20.25 35.86
CA VAL A 250 3.19 -20.98 36.55
C VAL A 250 1.85 -20.31 36.26
N GLU A 251 0.94 -21.05 35.64
CA GLU A 251 -0.43 -20.62 35.35
C GLU A 251 -1.43 -21.64 35.89
N ASN A 252 -2.37 -21.18 36.72
CA ASN A 252 -3.38 -22.04 37.35
C ASN A 252 -2.78 -23.27 38.07
N GLY A 253 -1.61 -23.09 38.72
CA GLY A 253 -0.87 -24.15 39.41
C GLY A 253 -0.08 -25.09 38.49
N LYS A 254 -0.18 -24.94 37.16
CA LYS A 254 0.56 -25.73 36.17
C LYS A 254 1.83 -25.01 35.73
N VAL A 255 2.94 -25.73 35.70
CA VAL A 255 4.20 -25.23 35.14
C VAL A 255 4.17 -25.35 33.61
N ILE A 256 4.35 -24.23 32.93
CA ILE A 256 4.46 -24.13 31.48
C ILE A 256 5.91 -23.77 31.15
N LYS A 257 6.63 -24.69 30.50
CA LYS A 257 8.03 -24.49 30.10
C LYS A 257 8.13 -23.83 28.72
N THR A 258 9.25 -23.16 28.46
CA THR A 258 9.55 -22.60 27.15
C THR A 258 9.56 -23.68 26.06
N GLN A 259 9.02 -23.31 24.92
CA GLN A 259 9.05 -24.09 23.69
C GLN A 259 10.09 -23.50 22.75
N SER A 260 10.85 -24.37 22.08
CA SER A 260 11.82 -23.96 21.06
C SER A 260 11.15 -23.97 19.70
N GLU A 261 11.05 -22.81 19.06
CA GLU A 261 10.53 -22.66 17.70
C GLU A 261 11.71 -22.43 16.73
N VAL A 262 11.80 -23.23 15.68
CA VAL A 262 12.82 -23.07 14.64
C VAL A 262 12.32 -22.05 13.62
N VAL A 263 13.07 -20.96 13.48
CA VAL A 263 12.82 -19.90 12.51
C VAL A 263 13.75 -20.12 11.32
N PRO A 264 13.21 -20.31 10.10
CA PRO A 264 14.02 -20.39 8.89
C PRO A 264 14.85 -19.13 8.65
N ALA A 265 15.92 -19.26 7.87
CA ALA A 265 16.69 -18.12 7.39
C ALA A 265 15.80 -17.19 6.55
N LEU A 266 15.87 -15.88 6.84
CA LEU A 266 15.09 -14.85 6.12
C LEU A 266 15.67 -14.53 4.73
N SER A 267 16.96 -14.79 4.51
CA SER A 267 17.62 -14.72 3.21
C SER A 267 18.88 -15.59 3.19
N ASP A 268 19.55 -15.71 2.04
CA ASP A 268 20.75 -16.54 1.86
C ASP A 268 21.90 -16.19 2.82
N ASN A 269 21.92 -14.94 3.31
CA ASN A 269 22.92 -14.44 4.25
C ASN A 269 22.51 -14.60 5.72
N HIS A 270 21.30 -15.08 6.00
CA HIS A 270 20.82 -15.34 7.37
C HIS A 270 20.92 -16.82 7.69
N GLN A 271 21.17 -17.15 8.96
CA GLN A 271 21.10 -18.52 9.44
C GLN A 271 19.74 -18.80 10.10
N PRO A 272 19.23 -20.03 10.01
CA PRO A 272 18.10 -20.45 10.84
C PRO A 272 18.42 -20.21 12.32
N MET A 273 17.42 -19.79 13.10
CA MET A 273 17.58 -19.56 14.53
C MET A 273 16.53 -20.31 15.34
N VAL A 274 16.87 -20.68 16.57
CA VAL A 274 15.92 -21.25 17.52
C VAL A 274 15.48 -20.17 18.50
N ARG A 275 14.17 -19.95 18.62
CA ARG A 275 13.59 -18.96 19.51
C ARG A 275 12.85 -19.62 20.69
N PRO A 276 13.18 -19.24 21.94
CA PRO A 276 12.45 -19.70 23.11
C PRO A 276 11.21 -18.85 23.31
N LEU A 277 10.03 -19.46 23.41
CA LEU A 277 8.79 -18.74 23.70
C LEU A 277 7.81 -19.53 24.56
N ILE A 278 6.84 -18.83 25.16
CA ILE A 278 5.69 -19.41 25.84
C ILE A 278 4.45 -18.66 25.34
N ARG A 279 3.43 -19.38 24.86
CA ARG A 279 2.12 -18.81 24.50
C ARG A 279 1.10 -19.14 25.57
N LEU A 280 0.56 -18.12 26.24
CA LEU A 280 -0.54 -18.22 27.20
C LEU A 280 -1.83 -17.82 26.47
N GLN A 281 -2.42 -18.79 25.76
CA GLN A 281 -3.50 -18.56 24.81
C GLN A 281 -4.72 -17.90 25.46
N GLU A 282 -5.13 -18.35 26.66
CA GLU A 282 -6.30 -17.81 27.36
C GLU A 282 -6.16 -16.32 27.74
N LYS A 283 -4.93 -15.82 27.82
CA LYS A 283 -4.62 -14.42 28.16
C LYS A 283 -4.22 -13.56 26.97
N ASN A 284 -4.12 -14.14 25.78
CA ASN A 284 -3.52 -13.51 24.60
C ASN A 284 -2.11 -12.95 24.89
N ILE A 285 -1.32 -13.68 25.70
CA ILE A 285 0.04 -13.30 26.08
C ILE A 285 1.05 -14.24 25.42
N ILE A 286 2.13 -13.67 24.92
CA ILE A 286 3.31 -14.40 24.46
C ILE A 286 4.54 -13.87 25.16
N LEU A 287 5.37 -14.76 25.69
CA LEU A 287 6.68 -14.46 26.23
C LEU A 287 7.73 -14.89 25.20
N THR A 288 8.66 -14.01 24.85
CA THR A 288 9.75 -14.29 23.91
C THR A 288 10.98 -13.45 24.26
N ARG A 289 12.03 -13.56 23.44
CA ARG A 289 13.21 -12.70 23.46
C ARG A 289 13.43 -12.05 22.12
N ILE A 290 13.80 -10.78 22.10
CA ILE A 290 14.19 -10.10 20.86
C ILE A 290 15.48 -10.74 20.32
N ASN A 291 16.49 -10.88 21.18
CA ASN A 291 17.67 -11.71 20.91
C ASN A 291 17.54 -13.04 21.69
N PRO A 292 17.38 -14.19 21.01
CA PRO A 292 17.12 -15.47 21.69
C PRO A 292 18.22 -15.90 22.67
N GLN A 293 19.45 -15.39 22.49
CA GLN A 293 20.61 -15.71 23.33
C GLN A 293 20.73 -14.83 24.57
N ILE A 294 20.04 -13.68 24.63
CA ILE A 294 20.18 -12.71 25.71
C ILE A 294 18.88 -12.63 26.50
N ARG A 295 18.90 -13.16 27.73
CA ARG A 295 17.72 -13.19 28.62
C ARG A 295 17.16 -11.79 28.94
N ASP A 296 18.02 -10.78 29.03
CA ASP A 296 17.59 -9.40 29.32
C ASP A 296 16.77 -8.76 28.20
N THR A 297 16.78 -9.36 27.00
CA THR A 297 15.92 -8.95 25.88
C THR A 297 14.55 -9.65 25.90
N SER A 298 14.19 -10.29 27.01
CA SER A 298 12.88 -10.92 27.17
C SER A 298 11.78 -9.87 27.23
N VAL A 299 10.68 -10.18 26.55
CA VAL A 299 9.50 -9.34 26.43
C VAL A 299 8.24 -10.16 26.70
N LEU A 300 7.28 -9.52 27.36
CA LEU A 300 5.90 -9.99 27.43
C LEU A 300 5.09 -9.21 26.40
N VAL A 301 4.48 -9.91 25.47
CA VAL A 301 3.69 -9.36 24.37
C VAL A 301 2.22 -9.70 24.61
N ARG A 302 1.37 -8.69 24.71
CA ARG A 302 -0.08 -8.85 24.61
C ARG A 302 -0.51 -8.66 23.17
N LEU A 303 -1.27 -9.61 22.65
CA LEU A 303 -1.92 -9.48 21.35
C LEU A 303 -3.25 -8.76 21.51
N ARG A 304 -3.58 -7.89 20.55
CA ARG A 304 -4.92 -7.30 20.47
C ARG A 304 -5.95 -8.41 20.28
N PRO A 305 -7.03 -8.43 21.07
CA PRO A 305 -8.09 -9.40 20.89
C PRO A 305 -8.63 -9.41 19.44
N ALA A 306 -9.12 -10.57 19.01
CA ALA A 306 -9.57 -10.84 17.64
C ALA A 306 -8.49 -10.73 16.52
N TRP A 307 -7.19 -10.61 16.86
CA TRP A 307 -6.13 -10.71 15.84
C TRP A 307 -6.22 -12.01 15.04
N GLU A 308 -6.50 -13.14 15.69
CA GLU A 308 -6.63 -14.44 15.01
C GLU A 308 -7.80 -14.47 14.01
N ASP A 309 -8.92 -13.83 14.36
CA ASP A 309 -10.07 -13.69 13.46
C ASP A 309 -9.73 -12.79 12.26
N LEU A 310 -9.04 -11.68 12.50
CA LEU A 310 -8.56 -10.79 11.44
C LEU A 310 -7.56 -11.51 10.53
N ARG A 311 -6.55 -12.19 11.08
CA ARG A 311 -5.56 -12.97 10.33
C ARG A 311 -6.25 -14.03 9.46
N SER A 312 -7.21 -14.75 10.03
CA SER A 312 -8.02 -15.74 9.31
C SER A 312 -8.86 -15.10 8.20
N TYR A 313 -9.39 -13.89 8.41
CA TYR A 313 -10.12 -13.14 7.39
C TYR A 313 -9.23 -12.73 6.22
N LEU A 314 -8.00 -12.28 6.50
CA LEU A 314 -7.04 -11.84 5.48
C LEU A 314 -6.63 -12.97 4.52
N THR A 315 -6.61 -14.22 4.98
CA THR A 315 -6.22 -15.42 4.19
C THR A 315 -7.38 -16.36 3.84
N ALA A 316 -8.63 -15.96 4.12
CA ALA A 316 -9.79 -16.85 4.09
C ALA A 316 -9.97 -17.58 2.74
N ARG A 317 -10.27 -18.89 2.80
CA ARG A 317 -10.62 -19.77 1.67
C ARG A 317 -9.50 -19.93 0.63
N GLY A 318 -8.24 -19.93 1.06
CA GLY A 318 -7.08 -20.13 0.20
C GLY A 318 -6.82 -18.97 -0.77
N ARG A 319 -7.39 -17.79 -0.49
CA ARG A 319 -7.18 -16.57 -1.26
C ARG A 319 -6.74 -15.45 -0.34
N LYS A 320 -5.67 -14.75 -0.72
CA LYS A 320 -5.28 -13.49 -0.08
C LYS A 320 -6.30 -12.42 -0.42
N ARG A 321 -6.94 -11.82 0.58
CA ARG A 321 -7.83 -10.66 0.39
C ARG A 321 -7.04 -9.35 0.32
N PHE A 322 -5.90 -9.33 1.00
CA PHE A 322 -4.98 -8.23 1.00
C PHE A 322 -3.54 -8.73 0.87
N GLU A 323 -2.71 -7.95 0.19
CA GLU A 323 -1.26 -8.05 0.31
C GLU A 323 -0.83 -7.29 1.55
N VAL A 324 -0.21 -8.00 2.49
CA VAL A 324 0.09 -7.47 3.82
C VAL A 324 1.48 -6.88 3.87
N TYR A 325 1.61 -5.73 4.54
CA TYR A 325 2.84 -4.99 4.80
C TYR A 325 2.84 -4.48 6.24
N VAL A 326 4.03 -4.17 6.76
CA VAL A 326 4.20 -3.58 8.09
C VAL A 326 5.01 -2.30 7.96
N CYS A 327 4.54 -1.24 8.60
CA CYS A 327 5.27 0.01 8.70
C CYS A 327 5.24 0.49 10.15
N THR A 328 6.37 0.34 10.84
CA THR A 328 6.48 0.64 12.26
C THR A 328 7.63 1.60 12.54
N MET A 329 7.56 2.31 13.67
CA MET A 329 8.65 3.14 14.18
C MET A 329 9.64 2.34 15.05
N ALA A 330 9.36 1.05 15.28
CA ALA A 330 10.20 0.18 16.09
C ALA A 330 11.48 -0.25 15.36
N GLU A 331 12.46 -0.71 16.14
CA GLU A 331 13.70 -1.27 15.60
C GLU A 331 13.45 -2.57 14.84
N ARG A 332 14.36 -2.90 13.91
CA ARG A 332 14.16 -3.98 12.94
C ARG A 332 14.04 -5.36 13.57
N ASP A 333 14.94 -5.70 14.49
CA ASP A 333 14.92 -7.02 15.16
C ASP A 333 13.66 -7.20 16.00
N TYR A 334 13.18 -6.11 16.62
CA TYR A 334 11.92 -6.09 17.34
C TYR A 334 10.74 -6.30 16.40
N ALA A 335 10.66 -5.53 15.31
CA ALA A 335 9.57 -5.61 14.35
C ALA A 335 9.43 -7.00 13.71
N LEU A 336 10.56 -7.60 13.32
CA LEU A 336 10.61 -8.96 12.78
C LEU A 336 10.11 -9.99 13.80
N GLU A 337 10.51 -9.87 15.06
CA GLU A 337 10.05 -10.78 16.10
C GLU A 337 8.56 -10.60 16.40
N MET A 338 8.07 -9.37 16.54
CA MET A 338 6.65 -9.10 16.79
C MET A 338 5.78 -9.60 15.64
N TRP A 339 6.21 -9.39 14.39
CA TRP A 339 5.49 -9.90 13.23
C TRP A 339 5.46 -11.42 13.18
N ARG A 340 6.58 -12.09 13.49
CA ARG A 340 6.63 -13.56 13.56
C ARG A 340 5.65 -14.11 14.60
N LEU A 341 5.46 -13.41 15.73
CA LEU A 341 4.47 -13.83 16.72
C LEU A 341 3.03 -13.73 16.20
N LEU A 342 2.75 -12.72 15.37
CA LEU A 342 1.46 -12.45 14.74
C LEU A 342 1.16 -13.36 13.54
N ASP A 343 2.18 -13.74 12.76
CA ASP A 343 2.08 -14.61 11.57
C ASP A 343 3.09 -15.78 11.64
N PRO A 344 2.94 -16.72 12.60
CA PRO A 344 3.94 -17.76 12.85
C PRO A 344 4.14 -18.72 11.68
N GLU A 345 3.12 -18.90 10.84
CA GLU A 345 3.15 -19.80 9.69
C GLU A 345 3.56 -19.09 8.39
N SER A 346 3.84 -17.78 8.42
CA SER A 346 4.14 -16.96 7.22
C SER A 346 3.04 -17.03 6.16
N ASN A 347 1.77 -17.05 6.61
CA ASN A 347 0.61 -17.14 5.73
C ASN A 347 0.19 -15.77 5.18
N LEU A 348 0.49 -14.68 5.90
CA LEU A 348 0.21 -13.31 5.46
C LEU A 348 1.37 -12.78 4.61
N ILE A 349 2.59 -12.85 5.13
CA ILE A 349 3.81 -12.43 4.45
C ILE A 349 4.74 -13.63 4.31
N ASN A 350 5.19 -13.91 3.09
CA ASN A 350 6.14 -14.99 2.87
C ASN A 350 7.47 -14.69 3.59
N SER A 351 8.09 -15.71 4.19
CA SER A 351 9.34 -15.54 4.94
C SER A 351 10.46 -14.89 4.13
N LYS A 352 10.51 -15.11 2.81
CA LYS A 352 11.49 -14.51 1.90
C LYS A 352 11.23 -13.03 1.60
N GLU A 353 10.00 -12.57 1.80
CA GLU A 353 9.57 -11.18 1.55
C GLU A 353 9.56 -10.33 2.83
N LEU A 354 9.76 -10.95 4.01
CA LEU A 354 9.66 -10.26 5.31
C LEU A 354 10.58 -9.04 5.40
N LEU A 355 11.80 -9.16 4.86
CA LEU A 355 12.78 -8.07 4.93
C LEU A 355 12.34 -6.85 4.12
N ASP A 356 11.62 -7.07 3.02
CA ASP A 356 11.19 -6.01 2.10
C ASP A 356 9.83 -5.42 2.53
N ARG A 357 8.93 -6.26 3.08
CA ARG A 357 7.58 -5.84 3.47
C ARG A 357 7.47 -5.27 4.87
N ILE A 358 8.49 -5.47 5.72
CA ILE A 358 8.56 -4.88 7.07
C ILE A 358 9.50 -3.68 7.04
N VAL A 359 8.89 -2.50 7.03
CA VAL A 359 9.57 -1.21 6.98
C VAL A 359 9.63 -0.60 8.38
N CYS A 360 10.86 -0.31 8.82
CA CYS A 360 11.15 0.33 10.09
C CYS A 360 11.56 1.78 9.86
N VAL A 361 10.77 2.72 10.36
CA VAL A 361 10.98 4.16 10.18
C VAL A 361 11.77 4.70 11.35
N LYS A 362 12.84 5.45 11.05
CA LYS A 362 13.71 6.04 12.07
C LYS A 362 12.99 7.14 12.85
N SER A 363 13.35 7.29 14.12
CA SER A 363 12.87 8.40 14.95
C SER A 363 13.10 9.76 14.29
N GLY A 364 12.10 10.64 14.36
CA GLY A 364 12.11 11.96 13.73
C GLY A 364 11.65 11.97 12.26
N LEU A 365 11.47 10.81 11.62
CA LEU A 365 10.88 10.70 10.28
C LEU A 365 9.40 10.30 10.37
N ARG A 366 8.66 10.59 9.30
CA ARG A 366 7.27 10.15 9.12
C ARG A 366 7.22 8.84 8.33
N LYS A 367 6.20 8.03 8.61
CA LYS A 367 5.82 6.87 7.80
C LYS A 367 5.28 7.35 6.45
N SER A 368 5.55 6.60 5.39
CA SER A 368 5.19 6.97 4.03
C SER A 368 4.88 5.71 3.22
N LEU A 369 3.76 5.69 2.50
CA LEU A 369 3.43 4.57 1.61
C LEU A 369 4.40 4.48 0.44
N PHE A 370 5.06 5.58 0.08
CA PHE A 370 6.16 5.56 -0.88
C PHE A 370 7.32 4.67 -0.41
N ASN A 371 7.67 4.73 0.88
CA ASN A 371 8.75 3.91 1.46
C ASN A 371 8.31 2.47 1.71
N VAL A 372 7.01 2.21 1.85
CA VAL A 372 6.44 0.86 2.00
C VAL A 372 6.37 0.14 0.66
N PHE A 373 5.98 0.84 -0.40
CA PHE A 373 5.84 0.27 -1.74
C PHE A 373 7.03 0.62 -2.63
N GLN A 374 8.22 0.23 -2.19
CA GLN A 374 9.44 0.37 -2.97
C GLN A 374 9.31 -0.39 -4.30
N ASP A 375 10.03 0.08 -5.32
CA ASP A 375 10.09 -0.55 -6.65
C ASP A 375 8.72 -0.70 -7.36
N GLY A 376 7.71 0.07 -6.94
CA GLY A 376 6.42 0.12 -7.64
C GLY A 376 5.55 -1.12 -7.43
N ILE A 377 5.80 -1.91 -6.38
CA ILE A 377 5.03 -3.13 -6.08
C ILE A 377 3.55 -2.88 -5.77
N CYS A 378 3.18 -1.66 -5.40
CA CYS A 378 1.80 -1.23 -5.19
C CYS A 378 1.69 0.29 -5.30
N HIS A 379 0.59 0.79 -5.88
CA HIS A 379 0.32 2.22 -5.82
C HIS A 379 -0.39 2.56 -4.51
N PRO A 380 -0.04 3.66 -3.81
CA PRO A 380 -0.74 4.09 -2.60
C PRO A 380 -2.26 4.09 -2.76
N LYS A 381 -2.83 4.46 -3.94
CA LYS A 381 -4.29 4.41 -4.33
C LYS A 381 -4.98 3.07 -4.13
N MET A 382 -4.22 2.01 -3.93
CA MET A 382 -4.73 0.66 -3.76
C MET A 382 -4.39 0.09 -2.38
N ALA A 383 -4.07 0.93 -1.40
CA ALA A 383 -3.75 0.51 -0.05
C ALA A 383 -4.64 1.15 1.03
N LEU A 384 -4.83 0.39 2.10
CA LEU A 384 -5.40 0.80 3.38
C LEU A 384 -4.30 0.73 4.45
N VAL A 385 -4.25 1.72 5.34
CA VAL A 385 -3.32 1.71 6.49
C VAL A 385 -4.14 1.57 7.77
N ILE A 386 -3.72 0.69 8.67
CA ILE A 386 -4.27 0.55 10.02
C ILE A 386 -3.17 0.97 11.01
N ASP A 387 -3.40 2.05 11.74
CA ASP A 387 -2.44 2.65 12.66
C ASP A 387 -3.22 3.40 13.75
N ASP A 388 -2.73 3.44 14.99
CA ASP A 388 -3.37 4.18 16.07
C ASP A 388 -3.11 5.70 15.99
N ARG A 389 -2.14 6.14 15.16
CA ARG A 389 -1.74 7.55 15.04
C ARG A 389 -1.75 8.03 13.60
N LEU A 390 -2.62 9.00 13.32
CA LEU A 390 -2.66 9.65 12.01
C LEU A 390 -1.39 10.47 11.71
N LYS A 391 -0.90 11.24 12.69
CA LYS A 391 0.10 12.30 12.47
C LYS A 391 1.54 11.79 12.32
N VAL A 392 1.78 10.50 12.51
CA VAL A 392 3.08 9.88 12.20
C VAL A 392 3.24 9.56 10.71
N TRP A 393 2.16 9.64 9.93
CA TRP A 393 2.19 9.46 8.47
C TRP A 393 2.35 10.79 7.73
N ASP A 394 3.01 10.73 6.58
CA ASP A 394 3.09 11.82 5.62
C ASP A 394 1.69 12.33 5.27
N GLU A 395 1.55 13.65 5.12
CA GLU A 395 0.25 14.31 4.93
C GLU A 395 -0.50 13.80 3.70
N ARG A 396 0.23 13.49 2.63
CA ARG A 396 -0.32 12.89 1.39
C ARG A 396 -0.95 11.51 1.62
N ASP A 397 -0.48 10.77 2.61
CA ASP A 397 -0.92 9.40 2.91
C ASP A 397 -1.92 9.34 4.07
N GLN A 398 -2.10 10.41 4.85
CA GLN A 398 -3.05 10.44 5.97
C GLN A 398 -4.49 10.09 5.56
N SER A 399 -4.90 10.38 4.32
CA SER A 399 -6.22 9.97 3.78
C SER A 399 -6.44 8.46 3.67
N ARG A 400 -5.36 7.67 3.82
CA ARG A 400 -5.33 6.20 3.77
C ARG A 400 -5.40 5.55 5.13
N VAL A 401 -5.14 6.33 6.16
CA VAL A 401 -4.98 5.83 7.52
C VAL A 401 -6.35 5.73 8.14
N HIS A 402 -6.76 4.50 8.37
CA HIS A 402 -7.86 4.19 9.26
C HIS A 402 -7.32 4.15 10.68
N VAL A 403 -7.59 5.24 11.41
CA VAL A 403 -7.13 5.38 12.78
C VAL A 403 -7.97 4.47 13.67
N VAL A 404 -7.29 3.53 14.34
CA VAL A 404 -7.91 2.68 15.37
C VAL A 404 -7.61 3.23 16.76
N PRO A 405 -8.45 2.97 17.77
CA PRO A 405 -8.06 3.25 19.15
C PRO A 405 -6.77 2.50 19.50
N ALA A 406 -5.87 3.21 20.18
CA ALA A 406 -4.65 2.62 20.71
C ALA A 406 -4.99 1.45 21.62
N PHE A 407 -4.36 0.30 21.38
CA PHE A 407 -4.53 -0.91 22.15
C PHE A 407 -3.92 -0.70 23.54
N ALA A 408 -4.78 -0.58 24.55
CA ALA A 408 -4.39 -0.18 25.90
C ALA A 408 -4.88 -1.21 26.95
N PRO A 409 -4.37 -2.47 26.90
CA PRO A 409 -4.91 -3.58 27.69
C PRO A 409 -4.79 -3.40 29.21
N TYR A 410 -3.93 -2.49 29.67
CA TYR A 410 -3.75 -2.19 31.08
C TYR A 410 -4.65 -1.06 31.56
N TYR A 411 -4.94 -0.07 30.72
CA TYR A 411 -5.75 1.09 31.10
C TYR A 411 -7.25 0.77 31.07
N ALA A 412 -7.73 0.22 29.96
CA ALA A 412 -9.16 -0.05 29.74
C ALA A 412 -9.40 -1.47 29.17
N PRO A 413 -9.07 -2.55 29.92
CA PRO A 413 -9.16 -3.92 29.40
C PRO A 413 -10.55 -4.31 28.89
N GLN A 414 -11.62 -3.75 29.47
CA GLN A 414 -13.00 -4.06 29.04
C GLN A 414 -13.35 -3.44 27.67
N ALA A 415 -12.62 -2.41 27.23
CA ALA A 415 -12.81 -1.80 25.92
C ALA A 415 -12.17 -2.61 24.78
N GLU A 416 -11.36 -3.61 25.13
CA GLU A 416 -10.62 -4.45 24.18
C GLU A 416 -11.32 -5.79 23.89
N VAL A 417 -12.40 -6.11 24.61
CA VAL A 417 -13.13 -7.39 24.51
C VAL A 417 -14.20 -7.35 23.42
#